data_AF-A0ABD1CLL4-F1
#
_entry.id   AF-A0ABD1CLL4-F1
#
_cell.length_a   1.000
_cell.length_b   1.000
_cell.length_c   1.000
_cell.angle_alpha   90.00
_cell.angle_beta   90.00
_cell.angle_gamma   90.00
#
_symmetry.space_group_name_H-M   'P 1'
#
loop_
_entity.id
_entity.type
_entity.pdbx_description
1 polymer ?
#
loop_
_entity_poly.entity_id
_entity_poly.type
_entity_poly.pdbx_seq_one_letter_code
_entity_poly.pdbx_strand_id
1 'polypeptide(L)'
;MGTLENTLQIETKLEKEKTNQALLKDRMEKYSELTQSMSKILNSFEQRLGKLEQTILPVYNVTKNLQKQQQNLDSTLNCMEQVLSHYDASQDVCNLIHQGPSEGNISGFLDGLNKLKKAKDYFLNNNPQSVELENVTSLFNNGCETLNNH
;
A
#
# COMPACT_ATOMS: atom_id res chain seq x y z
N MET A 1 91.90 -18.62 -0.37
CA MET A 1 90.66 -19.39 -0.12
C MET A 1 89.49 -18.50 0.28
N GLY A 2 89.58 -17.64 1.31
CA GLY A 2 88.43 -16.84 1.77
C GLY A 2 87.83 -15.82 0.78
N THR A 3 88.57 -15.31 -0.20
CA THR A 3 88.03 -14.43 -1.25
C THR A 3 87.14 -15.14 -2.26
N LEU A 4 87.51 -16.36 -2.67
CA LEU A 4 86.73 -17.18 -3.60
C LEU A 4 85.41 -17.66 -2.95
N GLU A 5 85.47 -17.98 -1.66
CA GLU A 5 84.31 -18.41 -0.86
C GLU A 5 83.29 -17.27 -0.66
N ASN A 6 83.76 -16.04 -0.47
CA ASN A 6 82.90 -14.85 -0.44
C ASN A 6 82.24 -14.58 -1.81
N THR A 7 82.97 -14.73 -2.92
CA THR A 7 82.40 -14.56 -4.27
C THR A 7 81.29 -15.57 -4.55
N LEU A 8 81.50 -16.85 -4.20
CA LEU A 8 80.49 -17.91 -4.31
C LEU A 8 79.24 -17.63 -3.47
N GLN A 9 79.40 -17.11 -2.24
CA GLN A 9 78.26 -16.71 -1.41
C GLN A 9 77.47 -15.54 -2.01
N ILE A 10 78.16 -14.57 -2.62
CA ILE A 10 77.52 -13.43 -3.29
C ILE A 10 76.72 -13.90 -4.50
N GLU A 11 77.28 -14.77 -5.34
CA GLU A 11 76.56 -15.36 -6.49
C GLU A 11 75.32 -16.14 -6.04
N THR A 12 75.45 -16.96 -4.98
CA THR A 12 74.31 -17.73 -4.45
C THR A 12 73.20 -16.81 -3.94
N LYS A 13 73.55 -15.73 -3.23
CA LYS A 13 72.57 -14.72 -2.78
C LYS A 13 71.93 -13.98 -3.94
N LEU A 14 72.71 -13.65 -4.97
CA LEU A 14 72.22 -12.96 -6.16
C LEU A 14 71.21 -13.82 -6.92
N GLU A 15 71.49 -15.11 -7.12
CA GLU A 15 70.54 -16.05 -7.75
C GLU A 15 69.27 -16.26 -6.92
N LYS A 16 69.42 -16.32 -5.59
CA LYS A 16 68.26 -16.35 -4.69
C LYS A 16 67.39 -15.10 -4.86
N GLU A 17 67.98 -13.92 -4.93
CA GLU A 17 67.18 -12.70 -5.11
C GLU A 17 66.57 -12.55 -6.50
N LYS A 18 67.26 -12.99 -7.57
CA LYS A 18 66.64 -13.07 -8.90
C LYS A 18 65.41 -13.98 -8.89
N THR A 19 65.50 -15.12 -8.20
CA THR A 19 64.39 -16.06 -8.05
C THR A 19 63.24 -15.45 -7.25
N ASN A 20 63.53 -14.81 -6.11
CA ASN A 20 62.53 -14.11 -5.31
C ASN A 20 61.85 -12.99 -6.10
N GLN A 21 62.62 -12.21 -6.87
CA GLN A 21 62.11 -11.14 -7.71
C GLN A 21 61.16 -11.69 -8.79
N ALA A 22 61.51 -12.81 -9.43
CA ALA A 22 60.65 -13.46 -10.40
C ALA A 22 59.33 -13.93 -9.77
N LEU A 23 59.40 -14.56 -8.58
CA LEU A 23 58.21 -14.98 -7.83
C LEU A 23 57.32 -13.80 -7.42
N LEU A 24 57.93 -12.68 -7.02
CA LEU A 24 57.18 -11.48 -6.64
C LEU A 24 56.44 -10.88 -7.84
N LYS A 25 57.08 -10.85 -9.02
CA LYS A 25 56.44 -10.40 -10.27
C LYS A 25 55.26 -11.27 -10.65
N ASP A 26 55.41 -12.60 -10.62
CA ASP A 26 54.32 -13.55 -10.90
C ASP A 26 53.12 -13.36 -9.95
N ARG A 27 53.40 -13.16 -8.65
CA ARG A 27 52.33 -12.87 -7.67
C ARG A 27 51.66 -11.52 -7.93
N MET A 28 52.42 -10.49 -8.29
CA MET A 28 51.88 -9.17 -8.60
C MET A 28 50.96 -9.23 -9.83
N GLU A 29 51.33 -9.99 -10.84
CA GLU A 29 50.52 -10.22 -12.04
C GLU A 29 49.21 -10.93 -11.70
N LYS A 30 49.26 -12.01 -10.90
CA LYS A 30 48.07 -12.69 -10.38
C LYS A 30 47.15 -11.78 -9.56
N TYR A 31 47.70 -10.90 -8.73
CA TYR A 31 46.89 -9.92 -7.99
C TYR A 31 46.29 -8.85 -8.90
N SER A 32 46.99 -8.45 -9.96
CA SER A 32 46.46 -7.54 -10.98
C SER A 32 45.26 -8.17 -11.70
N GLU A 33 45.38 -9.42 -12.14
CA GLU A 33 44.30 -10.17 -12.77
C GLU A 33 43.08 -10.33 -11.84
N LEU A 34 43.32 -10.64 -10.57
CA LEU A 34 42.26 -10.74 -9.56
C LEU A 34 41.55 -9.39 -9.36
N THR A 35 42.32 -8.30 -9.25
CA THR A 35 41.77 -6.94 -9.09
C THR A 35 40.94 -6.54 -10.32
N GLN A 36 41.41 -6.88 -11.52
CA GLN A 36 40.67 -6.61 -12.75
C GLN A 36 39.39 -7.43 -12.83
N SER A 37 39.42 -8.68 -12.37
CA SER A 37 38.24 -9.54 -12.28
C SER A 37 37.21 -8.98 -11.29
N MET A 38 37.65 -8.52 -10.11
CA MET A 38 36.78 -7.83 -9.15
C MET A 38 36.17 -6.56 -9.75
N SER A 39 36.96 -5.74 -10.45
CA SER A 39 36.47 -4.52 -11.09
C SER A 39 35.39 -4.82 -12.15
N LYS A 40 35.56 -5.90 -12.93
CA LYS A 40 34.54 -6.36 -13.89
C LYS A 40 33.23 -6.75 -13.20
N ILE A 41 33.32 -7.46 -12.07
CA ILE A 41 32.14 -7.87 -11.28
C ILE A 41 31.42 -6.64 -10.74
N LEU A 42 32.15 -5.68 -10.16
CA LEU A 42 31.58 -4.45 -9.61
C LEU A 42 30.89 -3.61 -10.70
N ASN A 43 31.53 -3.43 -11.86
CA ASN A 43 30.90 -2.75 -13.00
C ASN A 43 29.61 -3.45 -13.45
N SER A 44 29.59 -4.79 -13.47
CA SER A 44 28.39 -5.55 -13.78
C SER A 44 27.27 -5.31 -12.75
N PHE A 45 27.61 -5.22 -11.46
CA PHE A 45 26.62 -4.91 -10.42
C PHE A 45 26.07 -3.50 -10.57
N GLU A 46 26.93 -2.51 -10.80
CA GLU A 46 26.52 -1.12 -11.01
C GLU A 46 25.55 -1.00 -12.20
N GLN A 47 25.87 -1.63 -13.32
CA GLN A 47 24.97 -1.63 -14.49
C GLN A 47 23.63 -2.29 -14.20
N ARG A 48 23.61 -3.39 -13.43
CA ARG A 48 22.37 -4.08 -13.05
C ARG A 48 21.55 -3.25 -12.08
N LEU A 49 22.17 -2.58 -11.12
CA LEU A 49 21.50 -1.68 -10.19
C LEU A 49 20.90 -0.48 -10.91
N GLY A 50 21.64 0.15 -11.83
CA GLY A 50 21.13 1.25 -12.64
C GLY A 50 19.93 0.84 -13.50
N LYS A 51 19.97 -0.34 -14.14
CA LYS A 51 18.81 -0.88 -14.88
C LYS A 51 17.62 -1.19 -13.96
N LEU A 52 17.89 -1.72 -12.77
CA LEU A 52 16.85 -2.04 -11.80
C LEU A 52 16.14 -0.76 -11.33
N GLU A 53 16.90 0.29 -11.01
CA GLU A 53 16.36 1.59 -10.61
C GLU A 53 15.47 2.20 -11.72
N GLN A 54 15.96 2.21 -12.96
CA GLN A 54 15.20 2.70 -14.12
C GLN A 54 13.90 1.90 -14.36
N THR A 55 13.88 0.62 -13.98
CA THR A 55 12.71 -0.24 -14.16
C THR A 55 11.74 -0.16 -12.99
N ILE A 56 12.24 -0.07 -11.75
CA ILE A 56 11.41 -0.03 -10.54
C ILE A 56 10.71 1.32 -10.38
N LEU A 57 11.38 2.44 -10.68
CA LEU A 57 10.82 3.76 -10.43
C LEU A 57 9.48 4.01 -11.17
N PRO A 58 9.34 3.66 -12.47
CA PRO A 58 8.05 3.73 -13.16
C PRO A 58 6.99 2.83 -12.53
N VAL A 59 7.34 1.58 -12.16
CA VAL A 59 6.42 0.63 -11.53
C VAL A 59 5.91 1.18 -10.20
N TYR A 60 6.79 1.74 -9.37
CA TYR A 60 6.43 2.37 -8.11
C TYR A 60 5.46 3.55 -8.33
N ASN A 61 5.76 4.43 -9.28
CA ASN A 61 4.91 5.59 -9.58
C ASN A 61 3.52 5.19 -10.09
N VAL A 62 3.46 4.22 -11.01
CA VAL A 62 2.19 3.68 -11.51
C VAL A 62 1.42 3.02 -10.38
N THR A 63 2.07 2.21 -9.55
CA THR A 63 1.43 1.53 -8.41
C THR A 63 0.88 2.54 -7.40
N LYS A 64 1.64 3.58 -7.06
CA LYS A 64 1.19 4.66 -6.18
C LYS A 64 -0.03 5.39 -6.75
N ASN A 65 -0.04 5.66 -8.05
CA ASN A 65 -1.19 6.29 -8.70
C ASN A 65 -2.41 5.35 -8.71
N LEU A 66 -2.22 4.06 -8.98
CA LEU A 66 -3.28 3.05 -8.93
C LEU A 66 -3.91 2.96 -7.53
N GLN A 67 -3.09 2.95 -6.48
CA GLN A 67 -3.57 2.95 -5.10
C GLN A 67 -4.41 4.19 -4.78
N LYS A 68 -3.99 5.36 -5.26
CA LYS A 68 -4.77 6.59 -5.10
C LYS A 68 -6.11 6.50 -5.86
N GLN A 69 -6.10 5.96 -7.08
CA GLN A 69 -7.33 5.74 -7.84
C GLN A 69 -8.27 4.77 -7.13
N GLN A 70 -7.74 3.68 -6.58
CA GLN A 70 -8.51 2.74 -5.78
C GLN A 70 -9.16 3.42 -4.57
N GLN A 71 -8.39 4.19 -3.79
CA GLN A 71 -8.92 4.91 -2.62
C GLN A 71 -10.03 5.90 -2.99
N ASN A 72 -9.90 6.58 -4.13
CA ASN A 72 -10.93 7.49 -4.63
C ASN A 72 -12.20 6.72 -5.01
N LEU A 73 -12.07 5.56 -5.66
CA LEU A 73 -13.20 4.71 -6.02
C LEU A 73 -13.90 4.18 -4.77
N ASP A 74 -13.16 3.65 -3.80
CA ASP A 74 -13.72 3.14 -2.54
C ASP A 74 -14.47 4.25 -1.77
N SER A 75 -13.91 5.46 -1.74
CA SER A 75 -14.55 6.62 -1.10
C SER A 75 -15.84 7.02 -1.83
N THR A 76 -15.82 6.99 -3.16
CA THR A 76 -17.00 7.32 -3.99
C THR A 76 -18.08 6.26 -3.81
N LEU A 77 -17.71 4.98 -3.78
CA LEU A 77 -18.62 3.86 -3.59
C LEU A 77 -19.28 3.94 -2.21
N ASN A 78 -18.51 4.17 -1.14
CA ASN A 78 -19.06 4.35 0.21
C ASN A 78 -20.01 5.56 0.28
N CYS A 79 -19.68 6.67 -0.40
CA CYS A 79 -20.59 7.82 -0.49
C CYS A 79 -21.90 7.45 -1.21
N MET A 80 -21.83 6.68 -2.30
CA MET A 80 -23.01 6.20 -3.01
C MET A 80 -23.85 5.25 -2.15
N GLU A 81 -23.23 4.32 -1.41
CA GLU A 81 -23.93 3.42 -0.47
C GLU A 81 -24.67 4.19 0.61
N GLN A 82 -24.07 5.27 1.14
CA GLN A 82 -24.74 6.14 2.11
C GLN A 82 -25.97 6.83 1.51
N VAL A 83 -25.86 7.33 0.27
CA VAL A 83 -26.99 7.94 -0.44
C VAL A 83 -28.10 6.90 -0.67
N LEU A 84 -27.77 5.73 -1.21
CA LEU A 84 -28.74 4.66 -1.46
C LEU A 84 -29.48 4.23 -0.18
N SER A 85 -28.78 4.13 0.94
CA SER A 85 -29.37 3.81 2.25
C SER A 85 -30.49 4.78 2.67
N HIS A 86 -30.46 6.05 2.23
CA HIS A 86 -31.54 7.00 2.47
C HIS A 86 -32.76 6.74 1.58
N TYR A 87 -32.57 6.31 0.33
CA TYR A 87 -33.66 5.94 -0.58
C TYR A 87 -34.36 4.64 -0.14
N ASP A 88 -33.59 3.66 0.36
CA ASP A 88 -34.15 2.38 0.81
C ASP A 88 -34.79 2.47 2.21
N ALA A 89 -34.53 3.55 2.96
CA ALA A 89 -34.93 3.69 4.36
C ALA A 89 -36.42 3.43 4.61
N SER A 90 -37.32 3.98 3.79
CA SER A 90 -38.76 3.75 3.94
C SER A 90 -39.14 2.29 3.73
N GLN A 91 -38.58 1.65 2.71
CA GLN A 91 -38.88 0.25 2.39
C GLN A 91 -38.38 -0.67 3.50
N ASP A 92 -37.16 -0.45 3.98
CA ASP A 92 -36.51 -1.29 4.98
C ASP A 92 -37.26 -1.35 6.31
N VAL A 93 -37.87 -0.24 6.73
CA VAL A 93 -38.51 -0.15 8.05
C VAL A 93 -40.03 -0.10 7.98
N CYS A 94 -40.63 -0.07 6.79
CA CYS A 94 -42.08 0.05 6.60
C CYS A 94 -42.87 -0.94 7.47
N ASN A 95 -42.55 -2.23 7.39
CA ASN A 95 -43.26 -3.26 8.14
C ASN A 95 -43.09 -3.09 9.66
N LEU A 96 -41.90 -2.71 10.11
CA LEU A 96 -41.60 -2.48 11.51
C LEU A 96 -42.39 -1.29 12.06
N ILE A 97 -42.49 -0.21 11.29
CA ILE A 97 -43.24 0.98 11.70
C ILE A 97 -44.75 0.69 11.76
N HIS A 98 -45.30 -0.03 10.78
CA HIS A 98 -46.73 -0.40 10.79
C HIS A 98 -47.11 -1.35 11.92
N GLN A 99 -46.20 -2.20 12.38
CA GLN A 99 -46.44 -3.10 13.51
C GLN A 99 -46.50 -2.35 14.85
N GLY A 100 -45.92 -1.14 14.92
CA GLY A 100 -45.80 -0.36 16.15
C GLY A 100 -44.75 -0.90 17.12
N PRO A 101 -44.52 -0.21 18.24
CA PRO A 101 -43.60 -0.65 19.27
C PRO A 101 -44.11 -1.93 19.97
N SER A 102 -43.22 -2.87 20.30
CA SER A 102 -43.54 -4.09 21.03
C SER A 102 -42.64 -4.23 22.26
N GLU A 103 -43.16 -4.81 23.37
CA GLU A 103 -42.46 -4.91 24.66
C GLU A 103 -41.05 -5.56 24.60
N GLY A 104 -40.76 -6.34 23.54
CA GLY A 104 -39.46 -6.96 23.31
C GLY A 104 -38.57 -6.29 22.25
N ASN A 105 -39.06 -5.29 21.50
CA ASN A 105 -38.32 -4.68 20.38
C ASN A 105 -38.55 -3.17 20.24
N ILE A 106 -38.72 -2.47 21.36
CA ILE A 106 -38.81 -1.00 21.38
C ILE A 106 -37.54 -0.38 20.78
N SER A 107 -36.36 -0.93 21.09
CA SER A 107 -35.09 -0.42 20.56
C SER A 107 -35.04 -0.47 19.04
N GLY A 108 -35.40 -1.62 18.43
CA GLY A 108 -35.41 -1.74 16.97
C GLY A 108 -36.41 -0.80 16.31
N PHE A 109 -37.58 -0.60 16.92
CA PHE A 109 -38.57 0.38 16.45
C PHE A 109 -38.01 1.81 16.48
N LEU A 110 -37.37 2.21 17.58
CA LEU A 110 -36.72 3.52 17.71
C LEU A 110 -35.56 3.69 16.72
N ASP A 111 -34.79 2.63 16.45
CA ASP A 111 -33.74 2.64 15.42
C ASP A 111 -34.34 2.83 14.02
N GLY A 112 -35.49 2.21 13.74
CA GLY A 112 -36.25 2.40 12.50
C GLY A 112 -36.73 3.84 12.33
N LEU A 113 -37.30 4.44 13.38
CA LEU A 113 -37.68 5.86 13.39
C LEU A 113 -36.46 6.78 13.20
N ASN A 114 -35.33 6.47 13.83
CA ASN A 114 -34.10 7.23 13.65
C ASN A 114 -33.55 7.13 12.21
N LYS A 115 -33.67 5.96 11.58
CA LYS A 115 -33.31 5.77 10.16
C LYS A 115 -34.18 6.63 9.24
N LEU A 116 -35.49 6.66 9.46
CA LEU A 116 -36.40 7.54 8.72
C LEU A 116 -36.11 9.02 8.97
N LYS A 117 -35.83 9.41 10.20
CA LYS A 117 -35.45 10.79 10.53
C LYS A 117 -34.20 11.23 9.75
N LYS A 118 -33.16 10.41 9.73
CA LYS A 118 -31.93 10.69 8.97
C LYS A 118 -32.19 10.80 7.46
N ALA A 119 -33.00 9.91 6.90
CA ALA A 119 -33.39 9.97 5.49
C ALA A 119 -34.21 11.23 5.18
N LYS A 120 -35.14 11.62 6.06
CA LYS A 120 -35.91 12.86 5.94
C LYS A 120 -35.01 14.08 5.93
N ASP A 121 -34.09 14.19 6.89
CA ASP A 121 -33.13 15.29 6.99
C ASP A 121 -32.23 15.34 5.75
N TYR A 122 -31.81 14.19 5.22
CA TYR A 122 -31.06 14.10 3.97
C TYR A 122 -31.87 14.67 2.78
N PHE A 123 -33.10 14.22 2.57
CA PHE A 123 -33.92 14.69 1.45
C PHE A 123 -34.31 16.16 1.59
N LEU A 124 -34.59 16.66 2.79
CA LEU A 124 -34.86 18.09 3.01
C LEU A 124 -33.70 18.98 2.55
N ASN A 125 -32.47 18.56 2.82
CA ASN A 125 -31.29 19.36 2.49
C ASN A 125 -30.83 19.21 1.04
N ASN A 126 -31.09 18.06 0.40
CA ASN A 126 -30.55 17.75 -0.92
C ASN A 126 -31.61 17.76 -2.03
N ASN A 127 -32.83 17.28 -1.76
CA ASN A 127 -33.92 17.13 -2.73
C ASN A 127 -35.29 17.46 -2.08
N PRO A 128 -35.55 18.72 -1.70
CA PRO A 128 -36.72 19.10 -0.90
C PRO A 128 -38.08 18.93 -1.60
N GLN A 129 -38.09 18.66 -2.90
CA GLN A 129 -39.30 18.45 -3.71
C GLN A 129 -39.47 16.98 -4.14
N SER A 130 -38.74 16.06 -3.52
CA SER A 130 -38.78 14.65 -3.90
C SER A 130 -39.99 13.92 -3.30
N VAL A 131 -40.50 12.93 -4.03
CA VAL A 131 -41.58 12.04 -3.54
C VAL A 131 -41.08 11.16 -2.40
N GLU A 132 -39.78 10.87 -2.36
CA GLU A 132 -39.13 10.15 -1.28
C GLU A 132 -39.22 10.91 0.04
N LEU A 133 -39.09 12.24 0.02
CA LEU A 133 -39.26 13.07 1.21
C LEU A 133 -40.67 12.95 1.76
N GLU A 134 -41.68 13.00 0.89
CA GLU A 134 -43.09 12.83 1.28
C GLU A 134 -43.32 11.45 1.90
N ASN A 135 -42.83 10.40 1.23
CA ASN A 135 -42.95 9.01 1.67
C ASN A 135 -42.30 8.77 3.05
N VAL A 136 -41.04 9.21 3.22
CA VAL A 136 -40.32 9.08 4.49
C VAL A 136 -40.99 9.90 5.59
N THR A 137 -41.46 11.11 5.28
CA THR A 137 -42.14 11.98 6.26
C THR A 137 -43.46 11.40 6.72
N SER A 138 -44.27 10.87 5.80
CA SER A 138 -45.55 10.24 6.12
C SER A 138 -45.35 9.01 7.01
N LEU A 139 -44.41 8.12 6.65
CA LEU A 139 -44.12 6.92 7.44
C LEU A 139 -43.54 7.26 8.82
N PHE A 140 -42.67 8.26 8.91
CA PHE A 140 -42.14 8.74 10.18
C PHE A 140 -43.24 9.28 11.10
N ASN A 141 -44.14 10.10 10.57
CA ASN A 141 -45.26 10.65 11.35
C ASN A 141 -46.20 9.53 11.84
N ASN A 142 -46.51 8.55 11.00
CA ASN A 142 -47.28 7.36 11.41
C ASN A 142 -46.59 6.62 12.58
N GLY A 143 -45.28 6.40 12.47
CA GLY A 143 -44.51 5.78 13.55
C GLY A 143 -44.52 6.61 14.85
N CYS A 144 -44.46 7.93 14.78
CA CYS A 144 -44.64 8.79 15.95
C CYS A 144 -46.05 8.68 16.56
N GLU A 145 -47.09 8.61 15.73
CA GLU A 145 -48.47 8.45 16.19
C GLU A 145 -48.68 7.10 16.87
N THR A 146 -48.18 6.00 16.30
CA THR A 146 -48.24 4.66 16.93
C THR A 146 -47.52 4.64 18.27
N LEU A 147 -46.37 5.30 18.39
CA LEU A 147 -45.65 5.43 19.65
C LEU A 147 -46.40 6.24 20.70
N ASN A 148 -47.11 7.30 20.28
CA ASN A 148 -47.87 8.16 21.18
C ASN A 148 -49.20 7.53 21.65
N ASN A 149 -49.72 6.57 20.88
CA ASN A 149 -50.95 5.83 21.18
C ASN A 149 -50.72 4.51 21.93
N HIS A 150 -49.47 4.18 22.23
CA HIS A 150 -49.04 2.96 22.92
C HIS A 150 -48.59 3.27 24.36
#